data_AF-A0A1H4QKF3-F1
#
_entry.id   AF-A0A1H4QKF3-F1
#
_cell.length_a   1.000
_cell.length_b   1.000
_cell.length_c   1.000
_cell.angle_alpha   90.00
_cell.angle_beta   90.00
_cell.angle_gamma   90.00
#
_symmetry.space_group_name_H-M   'P 1'
#
loop_
_entity.id
_entity.type
_entity.pdbx_description
1 polymer ?
#
loop_
_entity_poly.entity_id
_entity_poly.type
_entity_poly.pdbx_seq_one_letter_code
_entity_poly.pdbx_strand_id
1 'polypeptide(L)'
;MFSGVDNRESERKDYGVTLTDLSEREYFVLFAKRTGMYIGDTSLRGTMAFLAGYEQAARRYGGPGLDGWREWLMAHHQVSSNLVWEAQVMQIAFPGWDGGWDLTTEREDHALKLLFELLDKFLTEREEAASGAQQ
;
A
#
# COMPACT_ATOMS: atom_id res chain seq x y z
N MET A 1 7.64 -32.97 -39.48
CA MET A 1 8.47 -32.83 -38.26
C MET A 1 9.70 -32.02 -38.64
N PHE A 2 9.64 -30.70 -38.47
CA PHE A 2 10.81 -29.82 -38.46
C PHE A 2 10.51 -28.70 -37.45
N SER A 3 11.23 -28.80 -36.34
CA SER A 3 11.43 -27.78 -35.33
C SER A 3 12.18 -26.61 -35.95
N GLY A 4 11.83 -25.39 -35.56
CA GLY A 4 12.56 -24.18 -35.95
C GLY A 4 11.66 -23.00 -36.27
N VAL A 5 10.85 -22.54 -35.30
CA VAL A 5 10.48 -21.12 -35.27
C VAL A 5 11.42 -20.48 -34.27
N ASP A 6 12.56 -20.11 -34.82
CA ASP A 6 13.52 -19.20 -34.22
C ASP A 6 12.89 -17.81 -34.11
N ASN A 7 13.30 -17.14 -33.04
CA ASN A 7 13.31 -15.71 -32.83
C ASN A 7 12.01 -14.92 -33.05
N ARG A 8 11.13 -14.97 -32.04
CA ARG A 8 10.48 -13.74 -31.58
C ARG A 8 10.87 -13.45 -30.13
N GLU A 9 12.16 -13.26 -29.90
CA GLU A 9 12.58 -12.24 -28.94
C GLU A 9 12.09 -10.90 -29.49
N SER A 10 10.83 -10.59 -29.19
CA SER A 10 10.34 -9.23 -29.35
C SER A 10 11.20 -8.37 -28.45
N GLU A 11 12.02 -7.54 -29.08
CA GLU A 11 12.75 -6.42 -28.49
C GLU A 11 11.91 -5.84 -27.35
N ARG A 12 12.27 -6.18 -26.10
CA ARG A 12 11.79 -5.44 -24.95
C ARG A 12 12.39 -4.06 -25.11
N LYS A 13 11.62 -3.15 -25.70
CA LYS A 13 11.91 -1.73 -25.61
C LYS A 13 11.95 -1.42 -24.12
N ASP A 14 13.13 -1.05 -23.66
CA ASP A 14 13.45 -0.67 -22.29
C ASP A 14 12.70 0.63 -21.95
N TYR A 15 11.40 0.50 -21.75
CA TYR A 15 10.55 1.53 -21.20
C TYR A 15 10.60 1.34 -19.68
N GLY A 16 11.38 2.22 -19.04
CA GLY A 16 11.64 2.33 -17.61
C GLY A 16 10.81 1.47 -16.65
N VAL A 17 11.53 0.75 -15.77
CA VAL A 17 11.09 0.07 -14.54
C VAL A 17 9.69 -0.55 -14.64
N THR A 18 9.64 -1.86 -14.86
CA THR A 18 8.35 -2.57 -14.87
C THR A 18 7.79 -2.63 -13.44
N LEU A 19 6.46 -2.71 -13.28
CA LEU A 19 5.84 -2.80 -11.94
C LEU A 19 6.39 -3.98 -11.11
N THR A 20 6.90 -5.02 -11.78
CA THR A 20 7.52 -6.18 -11.15
C THR A 20 8.94 -5.94 -10.64
N ASP A 21 9.60 -4.87 -11.08
CA ASP A 21 10.95 -4.50 -10.66
C ASP A 21 10.95 -3.54 -9.46
N LEU A 22 9.80 -2.96 -9.12
CA LEU A 22 9.65 -2.04 -7.99
C LEU A 22 9.61 -2.80 -6.66
N SER A 23 10.28 -2.26 -5.64
CA SER A 23 9.97 -2.66 -4.27
C SER A 23 8.51 -2.31 -3.92
N GLU A 24 7.95 -2.94 -2.90
CA GLU A 24 6.59 -2.61 -2.45
C GLU A 24 6.49 -1.13 -2.01
N ARG A 25 7.54 -0.61 -1.35
CA ARG A 25 7.63 0.80 -1.00
C ARG A 25 7.61 1.69 -2.25
N GLU A 26 8.44 1.38 -3.24
CA GLU A 26 8.49 2.15 -4.48
C GLU A 26 7.16 2.12 -5.24
N TYR A 27 6.48 0.97 -5.25
CA TYR A 27 5.14 0.82 -5.80
C TYR A 27 4.13 1.74 -5.09
N PHE A 28 4.13 1.77 -3.75
CA PHE A 28 3.21 2.63 -3.00
C PHE A 28 3.55 4.12 -3.06
N VAL A 29 4.83 4.49 -3.19
CA VAL A 29 5.24 5.86 -3.50
C VAL A 29 4.72 6.30 -4.88
N LEU A 30 4.77 5.41 -5.88
CA LEU A 30 4.21 5.68 -7.20
C LEU A 30 2.67 5.80 -7.16
N PHE A 31 2.01 4.91 -6.43
CA PHE A 31 0.57 4.95 -6.19
C PHE A 31 0.16 6.28 -5.54
N ALA A 32 0.79 6.68 -4.44
CA ALA A 32 0.49 7.93 -3.73
C ALA A 32 0.66 9.18 -4.62
N LYS A 33 1.66 9.18 -5.52
CA LYS A 33 1.88 10.28 -6.47
C LYS A 33 0.85 10.35 -7.60
N ARG A 34 0.20 9.23 -7.91
CA ARG A 34 -0.68 9.09 -9.08
C ARG A 34 -1.99 8.37 -8.76
N THR A 35 -2.54 8.56 -7.55
CA THR A 35 -3.71 7.83 -7.05
C THR A 35 -4.85 7.74 -8.08
N GLY A 36 -5.16 8.86 -8.75
CA GLY A 36 -6.22 8.92 -9.76
C GLY A 36 -6.00 8.01 -10.98
N MET A 37 -4.75 7.73 -11.35
CA MET A 37 -4.41 6.79 -12.44
C MET A 37 -4.76 5.34 -12.09
N TYR A 38 -4.72 4.99 -10.80
CA TYR A 38 -4.97 3.61 -10.34
C TYR A 38 -6.44 3.36 -10.04
N ILE A 39 -7.12 4.31 -9.40
CA ILE A 39 -8.45 4.04 -8.82
C ILE A 39 -9.55 4.99 -9.30
N GLY A 40 -9.21 6.09 -10.00
CA GLY A 40 -10.17 7.09 -10.48
C GLY A 40 -10.87 7.92 -9.38
N ASP A 41 -11.29 7.27 -8.31
CA ASP A 41 -11.81 7.84 -7.07
C ASP A 41 -10.69 7.99 -6.04
N THR A 42 -10.15 9.20 -5.91
CA THR A 42 -9.03 9.50 -5.00
C THR A 42 -9.46 9.81 -3.57
N SER A 43 -10.71 9.53 -3.20
CA SER A 43 -11.18 9.69 -1.81
C SER A 43 -10.39 8.78 -0.84
N LEU A 44 -10.48 9.08 0.45
CA LEU A 44 -9.93 8.24 1.50
C LEU A 44 -10.52 6.83 1.43
N ARG A 45 -11.84 6.76 1.21
CA ARG A 45 -12.55 5.49 1.05
C ARG A 45 -12.06 4.70 -0.16
N GLY A 46 -11.91 5.35 -1.32
CA GLY A 46 -11.39 4.70 -2.54
C GLY A 46 -9.98 4.17 -2.33
N THR A 47 -9.13 4.97 -1.67
CA THR A 47 -7.74 4.61 -1.35
C THR A 47 -7.69 3.43 -0.38
N MET A 48 -8.45 3.44 0.71
CA MET A 48 -8.52 2.33 1.66
C MET A 48 -9.05 1.05 1.02
N ALA A 49 -10.08 1.15 0.17
CA ALA A 49 -10.63 0.01 -0.55
C ALA A 49 -9.60 -0.63 -1.49
N PHE A 50 -8.78 0.18 -2.15
CA PHE A 50 -7.67 -0.31 -2.98
C PHE A 50 -6.62 -1.05 -2.15
N LEU A 51 -6.20 -0.50 -1.01
CA LEU A 51 -5.23 -1.16 -0.12
C LEU A 51 -5.78 -2.49 0.43
N ALA A 52 -7.03 -2.52 0.85
CA ALA A 52 -7.70 -3.75 1.28
C ALA A 52 -7.80 -4.78 0.13
N GLY A 53 -8.03 -4.34 -1.10
CA GLY A 53 -8.01 -5.19 -2.28
C GLY A 53 -6.62 -5.75 -2.59
N TYR A 54 -5.58 -4.92 -2.47
CA TYR A 54 -4.18 -5.29 -2.64
C TYR A 54 -3.76 -6.37 -1.63
N GLU A 55 -4.09 -6.17 -0.35
CA GLU A 55 -3.85 -7.15 0.71
C GLU A 55 -4.55 -8.48 0.45
N GLN A 56 -5.81 -8.45 0.02
CA GLN A 56 -6.56 -9.67 -0.34
C GLN A 56 -5.95 -10.40 -1.54
N ALA A 57 -5.51 -9.68 -2.56
CA ALA A 57 -4.85 -10.26 -3.73
C ALA A 57 -3.51 -10.92 -3.32
N ALA A 58 -2.70 -10.24 -2.50
CA ALA A 58 -1.45 -10.79 -1.99
C ALA A 58 -1.68 -12.10 -1.21
N ARG A 59 -2.66 -12.12 -0.31
CA ARG A 59 -3.06 -13.34 0.42
C ARG A 59 -3.51 -14.47 -0.50
N ARG A 60 -4.24 -14.17 -1.57
CA ARG A 60 -4.73 -15.17 -2.53
C ARG A 60 -3.62 -15.77 -3.38
N TYR A 61 -2.63 -14.98 -3.76
CA TYR A 61 -1.60 -15.36 -4.73
C TYR A 61 -0.21 -15.57 -4.11
N GLY A 62 -0.07 -15.45 -2.79
CA GLY A 62 1.17 -15.74 -2.06
C GLY A 62 2.19 -14.61 -2.03
N GLY A 63 1.75 -13.35 -2.19
CA GLY A 63 2.60 -12.17 -2.05
C GLY A 63 2.66 -11.66 -0.60
N PRO A 64 3.70 -10.87 -0.23
CA PRO A 64 3.85 -10.30 1.12
C PRO A 64 2.74 -9.30 1.46
N GLY A 65 2.32 -8.46 0.51
CA GLY A 65 1.20 -7.55 0.69
C GLY A 65 1.42 -6.59 1.87
N LEU A 66 0.36 -6.37 2.66
CA LEU A 66 0.42 -5.57 3.88
C LEU A 66 0.52 -6.46 5.13
N ASP A 67 1.16 -7.62 5.05
CA ASP A 67 1.30 -8.51 6.20
C ASP A 67 2.02 -7.81 7.37
N GLY A 68 1.42 -7.89 8.56
CA GLY A 68 1.88 -7.19 9.77
C GLY A 68 1.52 -5.70 9.86
N TRP A 69 0.83 -5.11 8.88
CA TRP A 69 0.48 -3.68 8.87
C TRP A 69 -0.35 -3.27 10.09
N ARG A 70 -1.41 -4.02 10.39
CA ARG A 70 -2.30 -3.73 11.51
C ARG A 70 -1.57 -3.84 12.85
N GLU A 71 -0.75 -4.87 12.99
CA GLU A 71 0.06 -5.11 14.19
C GLU A 71 1.10 -4.00 14.35
N TRP A 72 1.69 -3.53 13.24
CA TRP A 72 2.61 -2.40 13.24
C TRP A 72 1.93 -1.11 13.70
N LEU A 73 0.71 -0.80 13.23
CA LEU A 73 -0.06 0.35 13.71
C LEU A 73 -0.30 0.29 15.22
N MET A 74 -0.65 -0.89 15.74
CA MET A 74 -0.87 -1.11 17.18
C MET A 74 0.41 -0.99 18.01
N ALA A 75 1.56 -1.36 17.44
CA ALA A 75 2.85 -1.25 18.12
C ALA A 75 3.36 0.20 18.20
N HIS A 76 3.04 1.03 17.20
CA HIS A 76 3.56 2.39 17.07
C HIS A 76 2.61 3.48 17.54
N HIS A 77 1.31 3.20 17.63
CA HIS A 77 0.29 4.19 17.94
C HIS A 77 -0.70 3.71 19.00
N GLN A 78 -1.25 4.67 19.75
CA GLN A 78 -2.29 4.38 20.74
C GLN A 78 -3.64 4.20 20.04
N VAL A 79 -3.86 3.00 19.48
CA VAL A 79 -5.10 2.61 18.80
C VAL A 79 -5.74 1.40 19.44
N SER A 80 -7.04 1.23 19.21
CA SER A 80 -7.79 0.11 19.81
C SER A 80 -7.52 -1.19 19.07
N SER A 81 -7.23 -2.26 19.81
CA SER A 81 -6.88 -3.57 19.26
C SER A 81 -8.09 -4.35 18.69
N ASN A 82 -9.32 -3.94 19.01
CA ASN A 82 -10.54 -4.54 18.47
C ASN A 82 -10.96 -3.93 17.11
N LEU A 83 -10.19 -2.98 16.58
CA LEU A 83 -10.48 -2.32 15.31
C LEU A 83 -9.74 -2.98 14.13
N VAL A 84 -10.35 -2.84 12.96
CA VAL A 84 -9.70 -3.05 11.66
C VAL A 84 -8.71 -1.90 11.39
N TRP A 85 -7.73 -2.11 10.51
CA TRP A 85 -6.66 -1.13 10.32
C TRP A 85 -7.19 0.21 9.77
N GLU A 86 -8.25 0.22 8.97
CA GLU A 86 -8.86 1.44 8.43
C GLU A 86 -9.36 2.34 9.57
N ALA A 87 -10.02 1.74 10.56
CA ALA A 87 -10.51 2.44 11.74
C ALA A 87 -9.35 2.86 12.67
N GLN A 88 -8.24 2.11 12.70
CA GLN A 88 -7.04 2.50 13.43
C GLN A 88 -6.39 3.73 12.80
N VAL A 89 -6.26 3.79 11.48
CA VAL A 89 -5.75 4.98 10.76
C VAL A 89 -6.58 6.22 11.10
N MET A 90 -7.91 6.07 11.18
CA MET A 90 -8.80 7.16 11.58
C MET A 90 -8.60 7.61 13.03
N GLN A 91 -8.35 6.70 13.97
CA GLN A 91 -8.00 7.06 15.35
C GLN A 91 -6.66 7.80 15.44
N ILE A 92 -5.70 7.48 14.58
CA ILE A 92 -4.40 8.18 14.51
C ILE A 92 -4.59 9.58 13.91
N ALA A 93 -5.37 9.70 12.83
CA ALA A 93 -5.67 10.98 12.18
C ALA A 93 -6.46 11.92 13.10
N PHE A 94 -7.38 11.38 13.87
CA PHE A 94 -8.29 12.14 14.72
C PHE A 94 -8.34 11.52 16.12
N PRO A 95 -7.46 11.98 17.04
CA PRO A 95 -7.50 11.51 18.42
C PRO A 95 -8.89 11.72 19.04
N GLY A 96 -9.47 10.65 19.58
CA GLY A 96 -10.84 10.68 20.12
C GLY A 96 -11.94 10.44 19.08
N TRP A 97 -11.61 10.04 17.85
CA TRP A 97 -12.59 9.60 16.86
C TRP A 97 -13.43 8.43 17.37
N ASP A 98 -14.73 8.65 17.45
CA ASP A 98 -15.75 7.73 17.93
C ASP A 98 -16.58 7.11 16.79
N GLY A 99 -16.31 7.51 15.56
CA GLY A 99 -16.95 7.01 14.35
C GLY A 99 -17.36 8.12 13.39
N GLY A 100 -17.90 7.74 12.23
CA GLY A 100 -18.36 8.67 11.21
C GLY A 100 -17.35 8.85 10.06
N TRP A 101 -17.89 8.79 8.85
CA TRP A 101 -17.14 8.86 7.59
C TRP A 101 -17.49 10.11 6.76
N ASP A 102 -18.36 10.96 7.28
CA ASP A 102 -18.67 12.25 6.68
C ASP A 102 -17.59 13.25 7.13
N LEU A 103 -16.52 13.30 6.35
CA LEU A 103 -15.38 14.17 6.57
C LEU A 103 -15.51 15.41 5.68
N THR A 104 -15.09 16.57 6.20
CA THR A 104 -14.82 17.71 5.32
C THR A 104 -13.64 17.37 4.43
N THR A 105 -13.53 18.03 3.27
CA THR A 105 -12.41 17.81 2.33
C THR A 105 -11.06 17.97 3.02
N GLU A 106 -10.90 18.95 3.91
CA GLU A 106 -9.64 19.19 4.62
C GLU A 106 -9.29 18.04 5.57
N ARG A 107 -10.29 17.46 6.23
CA ARG A 107 -10.09 16.29 7.10
C ARG A 107 -9.76 15.06 6.28
N GLU A 108 -10.44 14.87 5.15
CA GLU A 108 -10.17 13.75 4.26
C GLU A 108 -8.74 13.82 3.69
N ASP A 109 -8.32 14.99 3.21
CA ASP A 109 -6.95 15.24 2.73
C ASP A 109 -5.90 14.99 3.82
N HIS A 110 -6.18 15.41 5.06
CA HIS A 110 -5.32 15.14 6.20
C HIS A 110 -5.17 13.63 6.46
N ALA A 111 -6.28 12.90 6.49
CA ALA A 111 -6.28 11.46 6.71
C ALA A 111 -5.59 10.69 5.57
N LEU A 112 -5.79 11.11 4.32
CA LEU A 112 -5.11 10.56 3.15
C LEU A 112 -3.59 10.75 3.23
N LYS A 113 -3.15 11.97 3.55
CA LYS A 113 -1.72 12.26 3.72
C LYS A 113 -1.11 11.39 4.82
N LEU A 114 -1.78 11.30 5.97
CA LEU A 114 -1.32 10.48 7.08
C LEU A 114 -1.25 9.00 6.70
N LEU A 115 -2.27 8.46 6.01
CA LEU A 115 -2.28 7.08 5.54
C LEU A 115 -1.03 6.75 4.72
N PHE A 116 -0.66 7.62 3.77
CA PHE A 116 0.54 7.42 2.96
C PHE A 116 1.84 7.56 3.77
N GLU A 117 1.90 8.49 4.73
CA GLU A 117 3.07 8.63 5.62
C GLU A 117 3.26 7.40 6.52
N LEU A 118 2.17 6.84 7.06
CA LEU A 118 2.24 5.62 7.86
C LEU A 118 2.67 4.42 7.01
N LEU A 119 2.16 4.32 5.78
CA LEU A 119 2.50 3.24 4.85
C LEU A 119 3.98 3.30 4.44
N ASP A 120 4.51 4.48 4.13
CA ASP A 120 5.94 4.65 3.82
C ASP A 120 6.84 4.24 4.99
N LYS A 121 6.48 4.62 6.23
CA LYS A 121 7.24 4.23 7.43
C LYS A 121 7.23 2.72 7.65
N PHE A 122 6.05 2.09 7.62
CA PHE A 122 5.92 0.65 7.77
C PHE A 122 6.76 -0.12 6.74
N LEU A 123 6.69 0.28 5.47
CA LEU A 123 7.43 -0.38 4.41
C LEU A 123 8.94 -0.14 4.52
N THR A 124 9.36 1.06 4.96
CA THR A 124 10.77 1.37 5.24
C THR A 124 11.32 0.43 6.31
N GLU A 125 10.65 0.33 7.46
CA GLU A 125 11.08 -0.54 8.55
C GLU A 125 11.08 -2.03 8.16
N ARG A 126 10.12 -2.44 7.33
CA ARG A 126 10.06 -3.82 6.81
C ARG A 126 11.23 -4.13 5.88
N GLU A 127 11.57 -3.22 4.98
CA GLU A 127 12.75 -3.36 4.09
C GLU A 127 14.07 -3.38 4.88
N GLU A 128 14.19 -2.54 5.91
CA GLU A 128 15.34 -2.52 6.81
C GLU A 128 15.49 -3.84 7.59
N ALA A 129 14.39 -4.37 8.14
CA ALA A 129 14.39 -5.65 8.83
C ALA A 129 14.75 -6.83 7.91
N ALA A 130 14.27 -6.82 6.66
CA ALA A 130 14.62 -7.83 5.67
C ALA A 130 16.11 -7.77 5.27
N SER A 131 16.67 -6.56 5.16
CA SER A 131 18.08 -6.34 4.82
C SER A 131 19.03 -6.71 5.98
N GLY A 132 18.61 -6.45 7.22
CA GLY A 132 19.37 -6.81 8.42
C GLY A 132 19.36 -8.31 8.76
N ALA A 133 18.34 -9.06 8.30
CA ALA A 133 18.28 -10.52 8.45
C ALA A 133 19.22 -11.29 7.50
N GLN A 134 19.87 -10.59 6.55
CA GLN A 134 20.80 -11.17 5.57
C GLN A 134 22.29 -10.97 5.92
N GLN A 135 22.59 -10.41 7.11
CA GLN A 135 23.94 -10.24 7.65
C GLN A 135 24.21 -11.20 8.81
#